data_AF-A0A257GIJ5-F1
#
_entry.id   AF-A0A257GIJ5-F1
#
_cell.length_a   1.000
_cell.length_b   1.000
_cell.length_c   1.000
_cell.angle_alpha   90.00
_cell.angle_beta   90.00
_cell.angle_gamma   90.00
#
_symmetry.space_group_name_H-M   'P 1'
#
loop_
_entity.id
_entity.type
_entity.pdbx_description
1 polymer ?
#
loop_
_entity_poly.entity_id
_entity_poly.type
_entity_poly.pdbx_seq_one_letter_code
_entity_poly.pdbx_strand_id
1 'polypeptide(L)'
;MSIWIANGLSQDLPPGVVMAGAWRGAELAIWRSASGRLSAWGDRCPHRGMRLSHGFVRGETLSCIYHGWVYGSDGGCRKIPAHPAMVPPATIKAEVYQCVEAGGVIWVAPAAVESDAPDLAGLTPVRSVTLRADRGALARVLAGAVAEGDLWRVPALGAVLALQDRAEGLGLHALCHDAAQRVAVSRWLDGVLRLAEEGALA
;
A
#
# COMPACT_ATOMS: atom_id res chain seq x y z
N MET A 1 -8.43 1.83 15.74
CA MET A 1 -7.66 1.74 14.48
C MET A 1 -7.56 0.29 14.10
N SER A 2 -7.79 -0.04 12.82
CA SER A 2 -7.75 -1.41 12.34
C SER A 2 -6.33 -1.98 12.46
N ILE A 3 -6.19 -3.31 12.54
CA ILE A 3 -4.91 -3.98 12.38
C ILE A 3 -4.49 -4.02 10.91
N TRP A 4 -5.47 -3.95 10.00
CA TRP A 4 -5.28 -3.83 8.57
C TRP A 4 -5.09 -2.38 8.15
N ILE A 5 -4.01 -2.11 7.44
CA ILE A 5 -3.66 -0.79 6.95
C ILE A 5 -3.79 -0.80 5.42
N ALA A 6 -4.62 0.10 4.88
CA ALA A 6 -4.71 0.34 3.45
C ALA A 6 -3.37 0.86 2.96
N ASN A 7 -2.86 0.33 1.84
CA ASN A 7 -1.53 0.65 1.32
C ASN A 7 -1.53 1.17 -0.12
N GLY A 8 -2.66 1.10 -0.80
CA GLY A 8 -2.83 1.44 -2.20
C GLY A 8 -4.19 0.96 -2.71
N LEU A 9 -4.60 1.45 -3.87
CA LEU A 9 -5.68 0.82 -4.62
C LEU A 9 -5.10 -0.34 -5.45
N SER A 10 -5.89 -1.37 -5.69
CA SER A 10 -5.47 -2.53 -6.47
C SER A 10 -4.98 -2.18 -7.88
N GLN A 11 -5.59 -1.15 -8.49
CA GLN A 11 -5.21 -0.64 -9.80
C GLN A 11 -3.83 0.03 -9.83
N ASP A 12 -3.31 0.48 -8.67
CA ASP A 12 -2.01 1.15 -8.57
C ASP A 12 -0.84 0.15 -8.55
N LEU A 13 -1.13 -1.15 -8.34
CA LEU A 13 -0.14 -2.22 -8.33
C LEU A 13 -0.55 -3.34 -9.31
N PRO A 14 -0.37 -3.15 -10.63
CA PRO A 14 -0.67 -4.17 -11.62
C PRO A 14 0.30 -5.37 -11.53
N PRO A 15 -0.01 -6.51 -12.18
CA PRO A 15 0.87 -7.68 -12.17
C PRO A 15 2.29 -7.36 -12.65
N GLY A 16 3.30 -7.91 -11.98
CA GLY A 16 4.71 -7.68 -12.31
C GLY A 16 5.30 -6.40 -11.72
N VAL A 17 4.60 -5.71 -10.83
CA VAL A 17 5.06 -4.46 -10.21
C VAL A 17 5.29 -4.64 -8.71
N VAL A 18 6.22 -3.87 -8.17
CA VAL A 18 6.47 -3.69 -6.74
C VAL A 18 6.34 -2.21 -6.39
N MET A 19 5.82 -1.92 -5.19
CA MET A 19 5.71 -0.58 -4.64
C MET A 19 6.14 -0.54 -3.17
N ALA A 20 6.44 0.65 -2.67
CA ALA A 20 6.67 0.88 -1.26
C ALA A 20 5.35 0.93 -0.48
N GLY A 21 5.30 0.21 0.63
CA GLY A 21 4.18 0.18 1.57
C GLY A 21 4.65 0.52 2.99
N ALA A 22 3.70 0.57 3.92
CA ALA A 22 3.99 0.70 5.33
C ALA A 22 2.93 0.00 6.19
N TRP A 23 3.35 -0.48 7.35
CA TRP A 23 2.47 -0.93 8.42
C TRP A 23 2.97 -0.37 9.75
N ARG A 24 2.26 0.61 10.33
CA ARG A 24 2.57 1.23 11.64
C ARG A 24 4.08 1.55 11.84
N GLY A 25 4.70 2.17 10.84
CA GLY A 25 6.12 2.56 10.85
C GLY A 25 7.08 1.51 10.28
N ALA A 26 6.68 0.24 10.16
CA ALA A 26 7.43 -0.75 9.40
C ALA A 26 7.34 -0.46 7.90
N GLU A 27 8.48 -0.40 7.22
CA GLU A 27 8.55 -0.19 5.77
C GLU A 27 8.38 -1.50 5.02
N LEU A 28 7.56 -1.50 3.98
CA LEU A 28 7.18 -2.71 3.25
C LEU A 28 7.51 -2.63 1.76
N ALA A 29 7.84 -3.79 1.18
CA ALA A 29 7.79 -4.02 -0.25
C ALA A 29 6.53 -4.82 -0.56
N ILE A 30 5.56 -4.18 -1.23
CA ILE A 30 4.31 -4.82 -1.65
C ILE A 30 4.42 -5.05 -3.14
N TRP A 31 4.27 -6.29 -3.58
CA TRP A 31 4.46 -6.65 -4.98
C TRP A 31 3.42 -7.64 -5.45
N ARG A 32 3.19 -7.62 -6.76
CA ARG A 32 2.27 -8.52 -7.42
C ARG A 32 3.03 -9.36 -8.42
N SER A 33 2.95 -10.69 -8.30
CA SER A 33 3.54 -11.59 -9.27
C SER A 33 2.93 -11.43 -10.66
N ALA A 34 3.56 -12.02 -11.67
CA ALA A 34 3.05 -12.00 -13.03
C ALA A 34 1.66 -12.69 -13.15
N SER A 35 1.39 -13.71 -12.32
CA SER A 35 0.06 -14.34 -12.23
C SER A 35 -0.97 -13.53 -11.43
N GLY A 36 -0.58 -12.40 -10.84
CA GLY A 36 -1.48 -11.52 -10.10
C GLY A 36 -1.50 -11.76 -8.58
N ARG A 37 -0.73 -12.71 -8.06
CA ARG A 37 -0.66 -13.00 -6.61
C ARG A 37 0.03 -11.86 -5.87
N LEU A 38 -0.65 -11.33 -4.86
CA LEU A 38 -0.15 -10.26 -4.00
C LEU A 38 0.77 -10.82 -2.90
N SER A 39 1.80 -10.07 -2.54
CA SER A 39 2.72 -10.39 -1.44
C SER A 39 3.26 -9.11 -0.81
N ALA A 40 3.46 -9.11 0.51
CA ALA A 40 4.02 -7.99 1.26
C ALA A 40 5.13 -8.47 2.17
N TRP A 41 6.28 -7.80 2.11
CA TRP A 41 7.46 -8.12 2.90
C TRP A 41 8.02 -6.90 3.61
N GLY A 42 8.86 -7.11 4.63
CA GLY A 42 9.74 -6.06 5.11
C GLY A 42 10.65 -5.53 3.99
N ASP A 43 10.80 -4.22 3.88
CA ASP A 43 11.48 -3.55 2.77
C ASP A 43 13.02 -3.55 2.90
N ARG A 44 13.61 -4.63 3.38
CA ARG A 44 15.07 -4.76 3.55
C ARG A 44 15.54 -6.13 3.09
N CYS A 45 16.40 -6.13 2.08
CA CYS A 45 17.04 -7.33 1.57
C CYS A 45 17.93 -7.96 2.65
N PRO A 46 17.71 -9.24 3.05
CA PRO A 46 18.50 -9.93 4.08
C PRO A 46 20.01 -10.00 3.81
N HIS A 47 20.46 -9.72 2.58
CA HIS A 47 21.88 -9.70 2.25
C HIS A 47 22.60 -8.45 2.79
N ARG A 48 22.16 -7.25 2.38
CA ARG A 48 22.83 -5.96 2.73
C ARG A 48 21.86 -4.79 2.92
N GLY A 49 20.59 -5.07 3.19
CA GLY A 49 19.61 -4.05 3.54
C GLY A 49 19.13 -3.14 2.40
N MET A 50 19.43 -3.44 1.13
CA MET A 50 18.83 -2.69 0.02
C MET A 50 17.30 -2.83 0.05
N ARG A 51 16.59 -1.76 -0.25
CA ARG A 51 15.12 -1.76 -0.36
C ARG A 51 14.65 -2.72 -1.44
N LEU A 52 13.76 -3.64 -1.09
CA LEU A 52 13.17 -4.60 -2.02
C LEU A 52 12.07 -3.94 -2.87
N SER A 53 11.49 -2.84 -2.39
CA SER A 53 10.54 -2.00 -3.10
C SER A 53 11.11 -1.37 -4.38
N HIS A 54 12.43 -1.24 -4.48
CA HIS A 54 13.15 -0.81 -5.67
C HIS A 54 13.57 -1.98 -6.59
N GLY A 55 13.14 -3.21 -6.27
CA GLY A 55 13.47 -4.43 -7.01
C GLY A 55 12.66 -4.60 -8.29
N PHE A 56 12.72 -5.82 -8.83
CA PHE A 56 12.00 -6.21 -10.04
C PHE A 56 11.25 -7.51 -9.84
N VAL A 57 9.95 -7.52 -10.14
CA VAL A 57 9.21 -8.78 -10.20
C VAL A 57 9.62 -9.55 -11.45
N ARG A 58 9.92 -10.84 -11.27
CA ARG A 58 10.28 -11.79 -12.32
C ARG A 58 9.43 -13.04 -12.17
N GLY A 59 8.33 -13.11 -12.92
CA GLY A 59 7.35 -14.19 -12.78
C GLY A 59 6.76 -14.22 -11.38
N GLU A 60 7.06 -15.29 -10.64
CA GLU A 60 6.56 -15.55 -9.28
C GLU A 60 7.54 -15.15 -8.17
N THR A 61 8.50 -14.29 -8.48
CA THR A 61 9.56 -13.88 -7.55
C THR A 61 9.83 -12.38 -7.62
N LEU A 62 10.42 -11.83 -6.56
CA LEU A 62 10.96 -10.47 -6.54
C LEU A 62 12.48 -10.53 -6.42
N SER A 63 13.16 -9.80 -7.30
CA SER A 63 14.62 -9.72 -7.34
C SER A 63 15.09 -8.39 -6.76
N CYS A 64 16.05 -8.45 -5.83
CA CYS A 64 16.69 -7.26 -5.29
C CYS A 64 17.54 -6.57 -6.37
N ILE A 65 17.39 -5.25 -6.54
CA ILE A 65 18.13 -4.46 -7.54
C ILE A 65 19.65 -4.46 -7.32
N TYR A 66 20.13 -4.70 -6.08
CA TYR A 66 21.55 -4.57 -5.78
C TYR A 66 22.39 -5.70 -6.37
N HIS A 67 22.12 -6.95 -5.98
CA HIS A 67 22.90 -8.12 -6.40
C HIS A 67 22.04 -9.19 -7.09
N GLY A 68 20.79 -8.87 -7.42
CA GLY A 68 19.87 -9.78 -8.10
C GLY A 68 19.43 -10.99 -7.26
N TRP A 69 19.59 -10.96 -5.93
CA TRP A 69 19.08 -12.03 -5.07
C TRP A 69 17.57 -12.14 -5.25
N VAL A 70 17.10 -13.36 -5.47
CA VAL A 70 15.72 -13.65 -5.85
C VAL A 70 14.99 -14.27 -4.67
N TYR A 71 13.79 -13.78 -4.37
CA TYR A 71 12.96 -14.23 -3.25
C TYR A 71 11.59 -14.69 -3.76
N GLY A 72 11.07 -15.78 -3.18
CA GLY A 72 9.70 -16.25 -3.42
C GLY A 72 8.71 -15.58 -2.46
N SER A 73 7.39 -15.72 -2.70
CA SER A 73 6.30 -15.10 -1.92
C SER A 73 6.37 -15.33 -0.40
N ASP A 74 6.95 -16.44 0.03
CA ASP A 74 7.24 -16.77 1.43
C ASP A 74 8.46 -16.03 2.03
N GLY A 75 9.00 -15.04 1.31
CA GLY A 75 10.18 -14.27 1.67
C GLY A 75 11.50 -15.02 1.51
N GLY A 76 11.49 -16.32 1.18
CA GLY A 76 12.70 -17.13 1.18
C GLY A 76 13.57 -16.94 -0.07
N CYS A 77 14.89 -16.86 0.12
CA CYS A 77 15.83 -16.76 -0.99
C CYS A 77 15.79 -18.02 -1.86
N ARG A 78 15.63 -17.84 -3.17
CA ARG A 78 15.56 -18.91 -4.17
C ARG A 78 16.81 -19.00 -5.03
N LYS A 79 17.48 -17.87 -5.25
CA LYS A 79 18.64 -17.79 -6.14
C LYS A 79 19.58 -16.68 -5.72
N ILE A 80 20.87 -17.00 -5.70
CA ILE A 80 21.98 -16.06 -5.57
C ILE A 80 22.72 -16.06 -6.91
N PRO A 81 22.57 -15.04 -7.77
CA PRO A 81 23.11 -15.09 -9.14
C PRO A 81 24.61 -15.34 -9.23
N ALA A 82 25.40 -14.82 -8.29
CA ALA A 82 26.85 -15.03 -8.25
C ALA A 82 27.27 -16.48 -7.91
N HIS A 83 26.35 -17.27 -7.33
CA HIS A 83 26.58 -18.67 -6.98
C HIS A 83 25.44 -19.54 -7.53
N PRO A 84 25.33 -19.71 -8.86
CA PRO A 84 24.15 -20.29 -9.50
C PRO A 84 23.90 -21.76 -9.17
N ALA A 85 24.93 -22.50 -8.76
CA ALA A 85 24.83 -23.90 -8.34
C ALA A 85 24.54 -24.08 -6.83
N MET A 86 24.56 -22.99 -6.06
CA MET A 86 24.29 -23.02 -4.62
C MET A 86 22.79 -23.08 -4.36
N VAL A 87 22.38 -23.97 -3.46
CA VAL A 87 21.05 -23.90 -2.83
C VAL A 87 21.13 -22.89 -1.68
N PRO A 88 20.41 -21.76 -1.74
CA PRO A 88 20.46 -20.78 -0.66
C PRO A 88 19.98 -21.38 0.68
N PRO A 89 20.65 -21.08 1.81
CA PRO A 89 20.19 -21.51 3.13
C PRO A 89 18.76 -21.05 3.42
N ALA A 90 17.95 -21.93 4.00
CA ALA A 90 16.55 -21.65 4.34
C ALA A 90 16.38 -20.50 5.36
N THR A 91 17.44 -20.15 6.09
CA THR A 91 17.46 -19.04 7.05
C THR A 91 17.49 -17.67 6.39
N ILE A 92 17.84 -17.58 5.10
CA ILE A 92 17.85 -16.32 4.35
C ILE A 92 16.42 -16.01 3.89
N LYS A 93 15.70 -15.22 4.69
CA LYS A 93 14.32 -14.83 4.40
C LYS A 93 14.06 -13.35 4.69
N ALA A 94 13.26 -12.72 3.85
CA ALA A 94 12.60 -11.46 4.18
C ALA A 94 11.46 -11.72 5.18
N GLU A 95 11.17 -10.75 6.04
CA GLU A 95 9.99 -10.79 6.90
C GLU A 95 8.72 -10.73 6.02
N VAL A 96 7.73 -11.58 6.30
CA VAL A 96 6.49 -11.67 5.51
C VAL A 96 5.33 -11.10 6.31
N TYR A 97 4.50 -10.30 5.63
CA TYR A 97 3.27 -9.72 6.15
C TYR A 97 2.08 -10.36 5.44
N GLN A 98 0.94 -10.38 6.13
CA GLN A 98 -0.31 -10.80 5.51
C GLN A 98 -0.84 -9.65 4.65
N CYS A 99 -1.23 -9.95 3.41
CA CYS A 99 -1.82 -8.95 2.53
C CYS A 99 -2.99 -9.53 1.75
N VAL A 100 -4.03 -8.73 1.58
CA VAL A 100 -5.25 -9.11 0.85
C VAL A 100 -5.72 -7.96 -0.03
N GLU A 101 -6.50 -8.31 -1.04
CA GLU A 101 -7.24 -7.36 -1.86
C GLU A 101 -8.73 -7.46 -1.50
N ALA A 102 -9.32 -6.36 -1.04
CA ALA A 102 -10.74 -6.30 -0.67
C ALA A 102 -11.31 -4.91 -1.03
N GLY A 103 -12.44 -4.89 -1.74
CA GLY A 103 -13.07 -3.64 -2.20
C GLY A 103 -12.19 -2.75 -3.08
N GLY A 104 -11.27 -3.35 -3.84
CA GLY A 104 -10.32 -2.62 -4.70
C GLY A 104 -9.18 -1.90 -3.94
N VAL A 105 -8.99 -2.24 -2.67
CA VAL A 105 -7.91 -1.73 -1.81
C VAL A 105 -6.95 -2.86 -1.45
N ILE A 106 -5.66 -2.54 -1.42
CA ILE A 106 -4.60 -3.42 -0.92
C ILE A 106 -4.45 -3.19 0.58
N TRP A 107 -4.76 -4.21 1.36
CA TRP A 107 -4.66 -4.20 2.81
C TRP A 107 -3.46 -5.01 3.27
N VAL A 108 -2.74 -4.51 4.27
CA VAL A 108 -1.62 -5.23 4.90
C VAL A 108 -1.79 -5.27 6.41
N ALA A 109 -1.47 -6.41 7.00
CA ALA A 109 -1.40 -6.64 8.43
C ALA A 109 -0.19 -7.54 8.76
N PRO A 110 0.20 -7.69 10.04
CA PRO A 110 1.20 -8.67 10.44
C PRO A 110 0.79 -10.09 10.04
N ALA A 111 1.73 -11.03 10.07
CA ALA A 111 1.41 -12.43 9.82
C ALA A 111 0.43 -12.98 10.86
N ALA A 112 -0.41 -13.95 10.45
CA ALA A 112 -1.35 -14.68 11.30
C ALA A 112 -2.44 -13.81 11.97
N VAL A 113 -2.95 -12.81 11.26
CA VAL A 113 -4.13 -12.06 11.68
C VAL A 113 -5.39 -12.83 11.29
N GLU A 114 -6.22 -13.13 12.28
CA GLU A 114 -7.47 -13.89 12.11
C GLU A 114 -8.67 -13.03 11.67
N SER A 115 -8.63 -11.72 11.93
CA SER A 115 -9.71 -10.79 11.53
C SER A 115 -9.65 -10.46 10.05
N ASP A 116 -10.80 -10.28 9.40
CA ASP A 116 -10.87 -9.85 8.01
C ASP A 116 -10.45 -8.38 7.80
N ALA A 117 -9.98 -8.08 6.59
CA ALA A 117 -9.78 -6.70 6.16
C ALA A 117 -11.13 -5.97 6.05
N PRO A 118 -11.18 -4.64 6.22
CA PRO A 118 -12.42 -3.90 6.08
C PRO A 118 -13.10 -4.15 4.73
N ASP A 119 -14.40 -4.47 4.78
CA ASP A 119 -15.19 -4.68 3.58
C ASP A 119 -15.62 -3.33 2.99
N LEU A 120 -15.12 -3.06 1.78
CA LEU A 120 -15.46 -1.90 0.97
C LEU A 120 -16.19 -2.31 -0.32
N ALA A 121 -16.84 -3.47 -0.32
CA ALA A 121 -17.64 -3.94 -1.44
C ALA A 121 -18.69 -2.91 -1.88
N GLY A 122 -18.89 -2.81 -3.19
CA GLY A 122 -19.80 -1.85 -3.81
C GLY A 122 -19.22 -0.44 -3.97
N LEU A 123 -18.05 -0.12 -3.39
CA LEU A 123 -17.35 1.13 -3.67
C LEU A 123 -16.51 1.02 -4.94
N THR A 124 -16.37 2.13 -5.64
CA THR A 124 -15.55 2.26 -6.84
C THR A 124 -14.24 2.99 -6.53
N PRO A 125 -13.07 2.37 -6.76
CA PRO A 125 -11.77 3.05 -6.63
C PRO A 125 -11.66 4.28 -7.53
N VAL A 126 -11.19 5.39 -6.96
CA VAL A 126 -10.94 6.65 -7.69
C VAL A 126 -9.45 6.76 -7.99
N ARG A 127 -8.62 7.10 -7.00
CA ARG A 127 -7.16 7.18 -7.07
C ARG A 127 -6.53 7.27 -5.68
N SER A 128 -5.24 6.99 -5.59
CA SER A 128 -4.42 7.24 -4.41
C SER A 128 -3.67 8.58 -4.53
N VAL A 129 -3.54 9.33 -3.45
CA VAL A 129 -2.70 10.54 -3.37
C VAL A 129 -1.94 10.58 -2.04
N THR A 130 -0.79 11.27 -2.03
CA THR A 130 -0.04 11.56 -0.80
C THR A 130 -0.18 13.03 -0.46
N LEU A 131 -0.71 13.31 0.73
CA LEU A 131 -0.90 14.65 1.26
C LEU A 131 0.24 14.99 2.22
N ARG A 132 0.90 16.13 2.01
CA ARG A 132 1.90 16.67 2.95
C ARG A 132 1.24 17.40 4.13
N ALA A 133 0.37 16.70 4.83
CA ALA A 133 -0.32 17.19 6.01
C ALA A 133 -0.70 15.99 6.90
N ASP A 134 -1.05 16.26 8.16
CA ASP A 134 -1.55 15.23 9.06
C ASP A 134 -3.07 15.07 8.99
N ARG A 135 -3.60 14.12 9.77
CA ARG A 135 -5.05 13.86 9.84
C ARG A 135 -5.84 15.03 10.41
N GLY A 136 -5.30 15.74 11.40
CA GLY A 136 -5.98 16.88 12.02
C GLY A 136 -6.15 18.03 11.03
N ALA A 137 -5.11 18.31 10.25
CA ALA A 137 -5.15 19.22 9.12
C ALA A 137 -6.23 18.85 8.10
N LEU A 138 -6.26 17.59 7.65
CA LEU A 138 -7.28 17.10 6.73
C LEU A 138 -8.70 17.21 7.31
N ALA A 139 -8.88 16.91 8.60
CA ALA A 139 -10.18 17.02 9.27
C ALA A 139 -10.75 18.44 9.24
N ARG A 140 -9.91 19.48 9.34
CA ARG A 140 -10.34 20.88 9.29
C ARG A 140 -11.01 21.27 7.96
N VAL A 141 -10.61 20.65 6.86
CA VAL A 141 -11.17 20.91 5.51
C VAL A 141 -12.25 19.92 5.09
N LEU A 142 -12.44 18.85 5.86
CA LEU A 142 -13.45 17.81 5.65
C LEU A 142 -14.67 18.04 6.55
N ALA A 143 -15.33 19.19 6.40
CA ALA A 143 -16.55 19.49 7.14
C ALA A 143 -17.62 18.41 6.92
N GLY A 144 -18.11 17.81 8.01
CA GLY A 144 -19.14 16.77 7.99
C GLY A 144 -18.64 15.37 7.60
N ALA A 145 -17.32 15.16 7.51
CA ALA A 145 -16.78 13.80 7.39
C ALA A 145 -16.99 13.02 8.69
N VAL A 146 -17.29 11.73 8.54
CA VAL A 146 -17.47 10.79 9.65
C VAL A 146 -16.27 9.86 9.66
N ALA A 147 -15.45 9.97 10.71
CA ALA A 147 -14.24 9.19 10.88
C ALA A 147 -14.51 7.90 11.65
N GLU A 148 -14.17 6.75 11.06
CA GLU A 148 -14.18 5.44 11.69
C GLU A 148 -12.76 4.85 11.63
N GLY A 149 -11.92 5.26 12.60
CA GLY A 149 -10.50 4.94 12.58
C GLY A 149 -9.79 5.49 11.35
N ASP A 150 -9.39 4.60 10.45
CA ASP A 150 -8.66 4.90 9.22
C ASP A 150 -9.57 5.04 8.00
N LEU A 151 -10.87 4.75 8.15
CA LEU A 151 -11.87 4.89 7.10
C LEU A 151 -12.71 6.13 7.36
N TRP A 152 -12.61 7.13 6.49
CA TRP A 152 -13.34 8.39 6.64
C TRP A 152 -14.38 8.51 5.54
N ARG A 153 -15.65 8.62 5.93
CA ARG A 153 -16.76 8.84 4.99
C ARG A 153 -16.97 10.33 4.80
N VAL A 154 -17.14 10.76 3.55
CA VAL A 154 -17.39 12.16 3.18
C VAL A 154 -18.74 12.23 2.44
N PRO A 155 -19.88 12.31 3.17
CA PRO A 155 -21.21 12.21 2.57
C PRO A 155 -21.48 13.24 1.48
N ALA A 156 -20.99 14.47 1.65
CA ALA A 156 -21.13 15.55 0.67
C ALA A 156 -20.54 15.21 -0.71
N LEU A 157 -19.60 14.27 -0.78
CA LEU A 157 -18.96 13.82 -2.02
C LEU A 157 -19.37 12.39 -2.40
N GLY A 158 -20.16 11.70 -1.58
CA GLY A 158 -20.41 10.27 -1.73
C GLY A 158 -19.12 9.44 -1.66
N ALA A 159 -18.09 9.92 -0.96
CA ALA A 159 -16.75 9.33 -0.96
C ALA A 159 -16.40 8.60 0.35
N VAL A 160 -15.47 7.65 0.25
CA VAL A 160 -14.79 7.03 1.38
C VAL A 160 -13.29 7.18 1.16
N LEU A 161 -12.57 7.61 2.18
CA LEU A 161 -11.11 7.76 2.18
C LEU A 161 -10.54 6.71 3.13
N ALA A 162 -9.73 5.79 2.60
CA ALA A 162 -8.88 4.96 3.44
C ALA A 162 -7.55 5.69 3.65
N LEU A 163 -7.30 6.09 4.90
CA LEU A 163 -6.16 6.88 5.31
C LEU A 163 -5.02 6.00 5.82
N GLN A 164 -3.80 6.44 5.57
CA GLN A 164 -2.61 5.78 6.08
C GLN A 164 -1.54 6.80 6.43
N ASP A 165 -1.13 6.83 7.69
CA ASP A 165 0.01 7.66 8.10
C ASP A 165 1.29 7.12 7.46
N ARG A 166 2.07 8.03 6.88
CA ARG A 166 3.36 7.76 6.25
C ARG A 166 4.43 8.59 6.97
N ALA A 167 5.70 8.27 6.74
CA ALA A 167 6.81 9.06 7.30
C ALA A 167 6.77 10.53 6.85
N GLU A 168 6.31 10.77 5.62
CA GLU A 168 6.22 12.11 5.01
C GLU A 168 4.76 12.46 4.64
N GLY A 169 3.88 12.47 5.64
CA GLY A 169 2.48 12.92 5.51
C GLY A 169 1.46 11.79 5.54
N LEU A 170 0.39 11.94 4.78
CA LEU A 170 -0.79 11.08 4.83
C LEU A 170 -1.11 10.50 3.45
N GLY A 171 -1.17 9.18 3.34
CA GLY A 171 -1.73 8.50 2.16
C GLY A 171 -3.25 8.53 2.20
N LEU A 172 -3.88 8.94 1.10
CA LEU A 172 -5.34 8.93 0.91
C LEU A 172 -5.67 8.01 -0.26
N HIS A 173 -6.37 6.93 0.00
CA HIS A 173 -6.92 6.03 -1.03
C HIS A 173 -8.42 6.30 -1.15
N ALA A 174 -8.83 7.00 -2.20
CA ALA A 174 -10.20 7.46 -2.35
C ALA A 174 -11.05 6.47 -3.15
N LEU A 175 -12.26 6.23 -2.65
CA LEU A 175 -13.33 5.46 -3.29
C LEU A 175 -14.63 6.26 -3.29
N CYS A 176 -15.57 5.93 -4.15
CA CYS A 176 -16.91 6.55 -4.19
C CYS A 176 -18.02 5.50 -4.34
N HIS A 177 -19.22 5.81 -3.85
CA HIS A 177 -20.37 4.89 -3.90
C HIS A 177 -20.97 4.78 -5.32
N ASP A 178 -20.84 5.84 -6.12
CA ASP A 178 -21.30 5.88 -7.50
C ASP A 178 -20.13 6.18 -8.45
N ALA A 179 -19.96 5.34 -9.48
CA ALA A 179 -18.92 5.52 -10.48
C ALA A 179 -19.06 6.86 -11.24
N ALA A 180 -20.27 7.44 -11.34
CA ALA A 180 -20.48 8.75 -11.93
C ALA A 180 -19.81 9.88 -11.10
N GLN A 181 -19.58 9.66 -9.80
CA GLN A 181 -18.94 10.63 -8.91
C GLN A 181 -17.41 10.63 -9.00
N ARG A 182 -16.78 9.66 -9.70
CA ARG A 182 -15.31 9.52 -9.76
C ARG A 182 -14.60 10.82 -10.16
N VAL A 183 -15.12 11.53 -11.15
CA VAL A 183 -14.51 12.79 -11.64
C VAL A 183 -14.64 13.90 -10.58
N ALA A 184 -15.79 14.00 -9.91
CA ALA A 184 -15.99 14.98 -8.86
C ALA A 184 -15.07 14.73 -7.65
N VAL A 185 -14.97 13.47 -7.20
CA VAL A 185 -14.07 13.07 -6.11
C VAL A 185 -12.60 13.31 -6.49
N SER A 186 -12.21 12.98 -7.72
CA SER A 186 -10.85 13.24 -8.19
C SER A 186 -10.51 14.74 -8.20
N ARG A 187 -11.41 15.59 -8.70
CA ARG A 187 -11.21 17.06 -8.70
C ARG A 187 -11.17 17.64 -7.30
N TRP A 188 -11.98 17.10 -6.39
CA TRP A 188 -11.94 17.49 -4.99
C TRP A 188 -10.57 17.14 -4.37
N LEU A 189 -10.03 15.95 -4.63
CA LEU A 189 -8.68 15.59 -4.19
C LEU A 189 -7.60 16.55 -4.72
N ASP A 190 -7.71 17.01 -5.97
CA ASP A 190 -6.78 18.03 -6.50
C ASP A 190 -6.85 19.32 -5.68
N GLY A 191 -8.05 19.74 -5.26
CA GLY A 191 -8.24 20.90 -4.38
C GLY A 191 -7.58 20.72 -3.02
N VAL A 192 -7.74 19.55 -2.38
CA VAL A 192 -7.10 19.23 -1.10
C VAL A 192 -5.58 19.24 -1.21
N LEU A 193 -5.03 18.68 -2.30
CA LEU A 193 -3.59 18.69 -2.54
C LEU A 193 -3.05 20.11 -2.69
N ARG A 194 -3.73 20.99 -3.45
CA ARG A 194 -3.35 22.40 -3.57
C ARG A 194 -3.35 23.11 -2.22
N LEU A 195 -4.37 22.88 -1.38
CA LEU A 195 -4.42 23.44 -0.04
C LEU A 195 -3.24 22.99 0.84
N ALA A 196 -2.77 21.74 0.70
CA ALA A 196 -1.55 21.29 1.37
C ALA A 196 -0.30 21.99 0.83
N GLU A 197 -0.17 22.09 -0.50
CA GLU A 197 0.99 22.70 -1.14
C GLU A 197 1.13 24.19 -0.82
N GLU A 198 0.01 24.90 -0.70
CA GLU A 198 -0.06 26.32 -0.33
C GLU A 198 0.12 26.57 1.17
N GLY A 199 0.29 25.51 1.99
CA GLY A 199 0.44 25.61 3.44
C GLY A 199 -0.87 25.93 4.17
N ALA A 200 -2.01 25.94 3.49
CA ALA A 200 -3.33 26.18 4.08
C ALA A 200 -3.81 25.02 4.98
N LEU A 201 -3.11 23.87 4.94
CA LEU A 201 -3.32 22.73 5.81
C LEU A 201 -2.28 22.62 6.95
N ALA A 202 -1.30 23.52 7.04
CA ALA A 202 -0.30 23.51 8.11
C ALA A 202 -0.87 23.95 9.48
#